data_AF-A0A2V7QP35-F1
#
_entry.id   AF-A0A2V7QP35-F1
#
_cell.length_a   1.000
_cell.length_b   1.000
_cell.length_c   1.000
_cell.angle_alpha   90.00
_cell.angle_beta   90.00
_cell.angle_gamma   90.00
#
_symmetry.space_group_name_H-M   'P 1'
#
loop_
_entity.id
_entity.type
_entity.pdbx_description
1 polymer ?
#
loop_
_entity_poly.entity_id
_entity_poly.type
_entity_poly.pdbx_seq_one_letter_code
_entity_poly.pdbx_strand_id
1 'polypeptide(L)'
;MKRGEGGLAQRTITGMIWTAWGKAARVVLQFLILAAMARLLSPTEFGVVSAALVVTGFSTIFSQVGLGPALVQRAELEPRHLDTAFGGSILFGTLLGAVVWIGAPAAAHFMRIEGAQPVLRVLAWIFPLQGVGIAAESLMRRELRFRWLANLEVATYGIGFGVVGIALALAGWGVWALVVGQMTQVVVRSAVLVVARPPNLRRPFEPRAFGELFYLGGGFTLARAADYVAGKGDNLLVGRYLGPEALGFYGRAYSLMSAPAYAYGAVLADVLFPAMAKVQDNPRRLAAAYRRGVAFIALLTLAPSAALILIAPEFIAVALGSRWGAAVLPFQILSIGMLFRTSYKMSDALARGTGAVYRRAWRQILYAALVLAGAWIGKNWGMAGVAWGVLGALTINFILMAELSLEVAGLTWLNFWQIHVPAVRLTVASVPFVWGTAAVLRHWSVPPLGVLSAATCATAASMLLLCWRAPQFFLGADGVWVVDALRTYLPRRRPATGPITAAAGGLVRDSVTAEPAP
;
A
#
# COMPACT_ATOMS: atom_id res chain seq x y z
N MET A 1 -11.48 -28.87 26.52
CA MET A 1 -11.13 -27.48 26.15
C MET A 1 -10.02 -27.31 25.09
N LYS A 2 -9.39 -28.36 24.52
CA LYS A 2 -8.24 -28.22 23.57
C LYS A 2 -8.55 -28.26 22.06
N ARG A 3 -9.81 -28.39 21.62
CA ARG A 3 -10.19 -28.49 20.19
C ARG A 3 -10.54 -27.16 19.49
N GLY A 4 -10.68 -26.05 20.23
CA GLY A 4 -11.11 -24.75 19.67
C GLY A 4 -9.96 -23.84 19.19
N GLU A 5 -8.81 -23.85 19.87
CA GLU A 5 -7.71 -22.93 19.62
C GLU A 5 -6.94 -23.23 18.33
N GLY A 6 -6.78 -24.52 17.98
CA GLY A 6 -6.16 -24.93 16.71
C GLY A 6 -6.99 -24.52 15.48
N GLY A 7 -8.32 -24.52 15.60
CA GLY A 7 -9.23 -24.08 14.54
C GLY A 7 -9.18 -22.58 14.30
N LEU A 8 -9.09 -21.77 15.36
CA LEU A 8 -9.00 -20.32 15.24
C LEU A 8 -7.64 -19.87 14.69
N ALA A 9 -6.54 -20.46 15.17
CA ALA A 9 -5.19 -20.16 14.66
C ALA A 9 -5.06 -20.54 13.18
N GLN A 10 -5.54 -21.72 12.79
CA GLN A 10 -5.48 -22.18 11.40
C GLN A 10 -6.41 -21.39 10.47
N ARG A 11 -7.61 -20.99 10.92
CA ARG A 11 -8.49 -20.07 10.18
C ARG A 11 -7.86 -18.69 10.02
N THR A 12 -7.17 -18.19 11.05
CA THR A 12 -6.45 -16.91 11.00
C THR A 12 -5.29 -16.96 10.01
N ILE A 13 -4.45 -18.00 10.04
CA ILE A 13 -3.31 -18.17 9.11
C ILE A 13 -3.80 -18.34 7.68
N THR A 14 -4.80 -19.17 7.46
CA THR A 14 -5.41 -19.37 6.13
C THR A 14 -6.02 -18.04 5.63
N GLY A 15 -6.69 -17.30 6.50
CA GLY A 15 -7.22 -15.97 6.21
C GLY A 15 -6.14 -14.96 5.82
N MET A 16 -5.00 -14.94 6.52
CA MET A 16 -3.86 -14.08 6.21
C MET A 16 -3.23 -14.42 4.85
N ILE A 17 -3.01 -15.71 4.55
CA ILE A 17 -2.46 -16.15 3.25
C ILE A 17 -3.39 -15.78 2.10
N TRP A 18 -4.69 -16.01 2.26
CA TRP A 18 -5.69 -15.61 1.26
C TRP A 18 -5.78 -14.09 1.09
N THR A 19 -5.63 -13.33 2.17
CA THR A 19 -5.60 -11.87 2.11
C THR A 19 -4.34 -11.38 1.40
N ALA A 20 -3.19 -11.99 1.65
CA ALA A 20 -1.95 -11.68 0.94
C ALA A 20 -2.06 -11.99 -0.57
N TRP A 21 -2.62 -13.15 -0.92
CA TRP A 21 -2.88 -13.50 -2.32
C TRP A 21 -3.88 -12.56 -2.99
N GLY A 22 -4.98 -12.20 -2.30
CA GLY A 22 -5.96 -11.25 -2.82
C GLY A 22 -5.35 -9.87 -3.05
N LYS A 23 -4.52 -9.38 -2.12
CA LYS A 23 -3.75 -8.13 -2.27
C LYS A 23 -2.78 -8.21 -3.46
N ALA A 24 -2.06 -9.32 -3.62
CA ALA A 24 -1.13 -9.52 -4.73
C ALA A 24 -1.85 -9.57 -6.09
N ALA A 25 -2.92 -10.36 -6.20
CA ALA A 25 -3.76 -10.44 -7.40
C ALA A 25 -4.33 -9.07 -7.77
N ARG A 26 -4.76 -8.28 -6.78
CA ARG A 26 -5.23 -6.91 -7.00
C ARG A 26 -4.13 -6.01 -7.56
N VAL A 27 -2.92 -6.05 -7.01
CA VAL A 27 -1.80 -5.22 -7.49
C VAL A 27 -1.44 -5.58 -8.93
N VAL A 28 -1.40 -6.87 -9.27
CA VAL A 28 -1.15 -7.33 -10.64
C VAL A 28 -2.25 -6.84 -11.59
N LEU A 29 -3.52 -7.04 -11.22
CA LEU A 29 -4.66 -6.58 -12.02
C LEU A 29 -4.65 -5.05 -12.21
N GLN A 30 -4.35 -4.30 -11.16
CA GLN A 30 -4.21 -2.84 -11.20
C GLN A 30 -3.09 -2.40 -12.13
N PHE A 31 -1.95 -3.09 -12.12
CA PHE A 31 -0.85 -2.78 -13.02
C PHE A 31 -1.22 -3.08 -14.49
N LEU A 32 -1.84 -4.23 -14.77
CA LEU A 32 -2.26 -4.59 -16.13
C LEU A 32 -3.29 -3.63 -16.70
N ILE A 33 -4.31 -3.29 -15.92
CA ILE A 33 -5.35 -2.34 -16.32
C ILE A 33 -4.76 -0.94 -16.48
N LEU A 34 -3.88 -0.50 -15.57
CA LEU A 34 -3.17 0.77 -15.71
C LEU A 34 -2.35 0.80 -17.00
N ALA A 35 -1.64 -0.28 -17.32
CA ALA A 35 -0.83 -0.40 -18.53
C ALA A 35 -1.66 -0.35 -19.81
N ALA A 36 -2.84 -0.99 -19.83
CA ALA A 36 -3.78 -0.91 -20.93
C ALA A 36 -4.35 0.51 -21.08
N MET A 37 -4.85 1.09 -19.99
CA MET A 37 -5.43 2.43 -19.98
C MET A 37 -4.41 3.52 -20.35
N ALA A 38 -3.16 3.40 -19.91
CA ALA A 38 -2.09 4.33 -20.24
C ALA A 38 -1.72 4.36 -21.73
N ARG A 39 -1.98 3.27 -22.46
CA ARG A 39 -1.80 3.21 -23.92
C ARG A 39 -2.97 3.80 -24.70
N LEU A 40 -4.18 3.66 -24.15
CA LEU A 40 -5.40 4.16 -24.79
C LEU A 40 -5.58 5.66 -24.55
N LEU A 41 -5.28 6.13 -23.34
CA LEU A 41 -5.50 7.51 -22.92
C LEU A 41 -4.21 8.35 -22.94
N SER A 42 -4.37 9.65 -23.05
CA SER A 42 -3.31 10.64 -23.00
C SER A 42 -2.95 11.03 -21.56
N PRO A 43 -1.73 11.56 -21.31
CA PRO A 43 -1.34 12.08 -20.01
C PRO A 43 -2.28 13.17 -19.49
N THR A 44 -2.77 14.05 -20.37
CA THR A 44 -3.73 15.12 -20.04
C THR A 44 -5.01 14.57 -19.44
N GLU A 45 -5.59 13.52 -20.03
CA GLU A 45 -6.82 12.90 -19.53
C GLU A 45 -6.63 12.28 -18.14
N PHE A 46 -5.50 11.59 -17.94
CA PHE A 46 -5.11 11.13 -16.60
C PHE A 46 -4.90 12.28 -15.63
N GLY A 47 -4.38 13.41 -16.09
CA GLY A 47 -4.18 14.64 -15.33
C GLY A 47 -5.47 15.21 -14.78
N VAL A 48 -6.48 15.38 -15.64
CA VAL A 48 -7.81 15.88 -15.26
C VAL A 48 -8.44 15.01 -14.17
N VAL A 49 -8.43 13.69 -14.37
CA VAL A 49 -8.97 12.75 -13.37
C VAL A 49 -8.13 12.74 -12.09
N SER A 50 -6.80 12.82 -12.20
CA SER A 50 -5.92 12.87 -11.03
C SER A 50 -6.18 14.12 -10.19
N ALA A 51 -6.43 15.27 -10.81
CA ALA A 51 -6.79 16.50 -10.11
C ALA A 51 -8.11 16.35 -9.35
N ALA A 52 -9.14 15.82 -10.01
CA ALA A 52 -10.42 15.56 -9.38
C ALA A 52 -10.30 14.55 -8.22
N LEU A 53 -9.50 13.49 -8.41
CA LEU A 53 -9.22 12.47 -7.40
C LEU A 53 -8.49 13.01 -6.15
N VAL A 54 -7.68 14.07 -6.30
CA VAL A 54 -7.05 14.72 -5.15
C VAL A 54 -8.12 15.39 -4.28
N VAL A 55 -9.06 16.11 -4.89
CA VAL A 55 -10.17 16.74 -4.18
C VAL A 55 -11.09 15.68 -3.57
N THR A 56 -11.58 14.74 -4.37
CA THR A 56 -12.55 13.75 -3.89
C THR A 56 -11.94 12.78 -2.89
N GLY A 57 -10.65 12.44 -3.04
CA GLY A 57 -9.95 11.59 -2.09
C GLY A 57 -9.75 12.27 -0.74
N PHE A 58 -9.45 13.58 -0.71
CA PHE A 58 -9.40 14.34 0.53
C PHE A 58 -10.78 14.39 1.20
N SER A 59 -11.82 14.71 0.43
CA SER A 59 -13.20 14.72 0.92
C SER A 59 -13.62 13.35 1.49
N THR A 60 -13.22 12.24 0.86
CA THR A 60 -13.59 10.88 1.30
C THR A 60 -13.20 10.60 2.75
N ILE A 61 -12.12 11.21 3.24
CA ILE A 61 -11.66 11.09 4.63
C ILE A 61 -12.74 11.54 5.62
N PHE A 62 -13.51 12.56 5.26
CA PHE A 62 -14.59 13.12 6.07
C PHE A 62 -15.94 12.45 5.80
N SER A 63 -16.11 11.79 4.65
CA SER A 63 -17.41 11.23 4.21
C SER A 63 -18.00 10.19 5.17
N GLN A 64 -17.16 9.48 5.92
CA GLN A 64 -17.57 8.35 6.74
C GLN A 64 -17.53 8.64 8.24
N VAL A 65 -17.00 9.81 8.63
CA VAL A 65 -16.92 10.29 10.03
C VAL A 65 -16.44 9.22 11.03
N GLY A 66 -15.54 8.32 10.59
CA GLY A 66 -15.04 7.21 11.42
C GLY A 66 -16.05 6.12 11.81
N LEU A 67 -17.29 6.13 11.29
CA LEU A 67 -18.37 5.19 11.64
C LEU A 67 -18.00 3.72 11.36
N GLY A 68 -17.35 3.45 10.23
CA GLY A 68 -16.94 2.09 9.86
C GLY A 68 -15.95 1.45 10.85
N PRO A 69 -14.79 2.10 11.12
CA PRO A 69 -13.87 1.66 12.16
C PRO A 69 -14.51 1.50 13.53
N ALA A 70 -15.41 2.40 13.92
CA ALA A 70 -16.12 2.34 15.20
C ALA A 70 -16.99 1.07 15.32
N LEU A 71 -17.71 0.67 14.26
CA LEU A 71 -18.46 -0.60 14.22
C LEU A 71 -17.57 -1.84 14.37
N VAL A 72 -16.38 -1.80 13.79
CA VAL A 72 -15.42 -2.92 13.84
C VAL A 72 -14.82 -3.07 15.24
N GLN A 73 -14.47 -1.96 15.89
CA GLN A 73 -13.76 -1.97 17.18
C GLN A 73 -14.69 -2.16 18.39
N ARG A 74 -15.96 -1.80 18.29
CA ARG A 74 -16.90 -1.87 19.41
C ARG A 74 -17.09 -3.31 19.89
N ALA A 75 -16.97 -3.58 21.19
CA ALA A 75 -17.14 -4.94 21.71
C ALA A 75 -18.58 -5.47 21.49
N GLU A 76 -19.58 -4.67 21.85
CA GLU A 76 -21.00 -5.05 21.77
C GLU A 76 -21.73 -4.25 20.69
N LEU A 77 -22.29 -4.95 19.70
CA LEU A 77 -23.07 -4.36 18.62
C LEU A 77 -24.55 -4.64 18.83
N GLU A 78 -25.31 -3.56 18.92
CA GLU A 78 -26.77 -3.57 18.87
C GLU A 78 -27.24 -3.17 17.46
N PRO A 79 -28.44 -3.61 17.03
CA PRO A 79 -29.00 -3.25 15.73
C PRO A 79 -29.03 -1.73 15.45
N ARG A 80 -29.31 -0.91 16.47
CA ARG A 80 -29.31 0.55 16.35
C ARG A 80 -27.97 1.15 15.89
N HIS A 81 -26.85 0.50 16.20
CA HIS A 81 -25.53 0.97 15.75
C HIS A 81 -25.37 0.76 14.25
N LEU A 82 -25.85 -0.37 13.71
CA LEU A 82 -25.80 -0.66 12.29
C LEU A 82 -26.72 0.26 11.51
N ASP A 83 -27.94 0.46 11.99
CA ASP A 83 -28.92 1.34 11.35
C ASP A 83 -28.41 2.79 11.33
N THR A 84 -27.90 3.27 12.47
CA THR A 84 -27.31 4.60 12.60
C THR A 84 -26.06 4.78 11.73
N ALA A 85 -25.20 3.76 11.65
CA ALA A 85 -24.04 3.83 10.79
C ALA A 85 -24.43 3.85 9.31
N PHE A 86 -25.45 3.09 8.90
CA PHE A 86 -25.96 3.10 7.53
C PHE A 86 -26.57 4.45 7.17
N GLY A 87 -27.57 4.93 7.92
CA GLY A 87 -28.22 6.19 7.60
C GLY A 87 -27.34 7.40 7.82
N GLY A 88 -26.50 7.38 8.87
CA GLY A 88 -25.46 8.39 9.09
C GLY A 88 -24.50 8.47 7.91
N SER A 89 -23.97 7.34 7.44
CA SER A 89 -23.03 7.32 6.30
C SER A 89 -23.65 7.85 5.00
N ILE A 90 -24.93 7.54 4.74
CA ILE A 90 -25.65 8.09 3.59
C ILE A 90 -25.87 9.59 3.76
N LEU A 91 -26.29 10.05 4.94
CA LEU A 91 -26.51 11.46 5.22
C LEU A 91 -25.21 12.27 5.06
N PHE A 92 -24.13 11.89 5.74
CA PHE A 92 -22.83 12.58 5.64
C PHE A 92 -22.23 12.47 4.26
N GLY A 93 -22.34 11.30 3.61
CA GLY A 93 -21.92 11.10 2.24
C GLY A 93 -22.65 12.03 1.27
N THR A 94 -23.97 12.17 1.42
CA THR A 94 -24.80 13.06 0.59
C THR A 94 -24.48 14.53 0.84
N LEU A 95 -24.38 14.95 2.11
CA LEU A 95 -24.02 16.33 2.47
C LEU A 95 -22.65 16.71 1.89
N LEU A 96 -21.65 15.85 2.06
CA LEU A 96 -20.33 16.08 1.52
C LEU A 96 -20.31 16.04 -0.01
N GLY A 97 -21.08 15.12 -0.62
CA GLY A 97 -21.28 15.09 -2.06
C GLY A 97 -21.89 16.37 -2.60
N ALA A 98 -22.91 16.91 -1.93
CA ALA A 98 -23.49 18.20 -2.28
C ALA A 98 -22.45 19.33 -2.17
N VAL A 99 -21.66 19.36 -1.09
CA VAL A 99 -20.57 20.35 -0.91
C VAL A 99 -19.55 20.27 -2.05
N VAL A 100 -19.09 19.07 -2.43
CA VAL A 100 -18.13 18.89 -3.53
C VAL A 100 -18.77 19.23 -4.88
N TRP A 101 -20.03 18.86 -5.10
CA TRP A 101 -20.75 19.11 -6.34
C TRP A 101 -21.00 20.61 -6.57
N ILE A 102 -21.44 21.33 -5.52
CA ILE A 102 -21.64 22.78 -5.53
C ILE A 102 -20.29 23.51 -5.62
N GLY A 103 -19.28 23.03 -4.90
CA GLY A 103 -17.92 23.57 -4.90
C GLY A 103 -17.10 23.23 -6.16
N ALA A 104 -17.58 22.34 -7.03
CA ALA A 104 -16.85 21.88 -8.21
C ALA A 104 -16.38 23.00 -9.15
N PRO A 105 -17.16 24.07 -9.44
CA PRO A 105 -16.68 25.19 -10.25
C PRO A 105 -15.53 25.95 -9.57
N ALA A 106 -15.65 26.22 -8.27
CA ALA A 106 -14.60 26.91 -7.51
C ALA A 106 -13.32 26.07 -7.44
N ALA A 107 -13.44 24.76 -7.22
CA ALA A 107 -12.33 23.83 -7.21
C ALA A 107 -11.66 23.72 -8.60
N ALA A 108 -12.43 23.63 -9.68
CA ALA A 108 -11.90 23.60 -11.05
C ALA A 108 -11.20 24.91 -11.42
N HIS A 109 -11.78 26.06 -11.04
CA HIS A 109 -11.14 27.37 -11.22
C HIS A 109 -9.84 27.50 -10.42
N PHE A 110 -9.83 27.02 -9.16
CA PHE A 110 -8.62 26.94 -8.36
C PHE A 110 -7.58 26.00 -8.99
N MET A 111 -7.98 24.88 -9.57
CA MET A 111 -7.01 23.99 -10.22
C MET A 111 -6.54 24.50 -11.59
N ARG A 112 -7.26 25.44 -12.22
CA ARG A 112 -6.96 25.92 -13.59
C ARG A 112 -6.90 24.78 -14.61
N ILE A 113 -7.72 23.75 -14.42
CA ILE A 113 -7.80 22.58 -15.29
C ILE A 113 -9.18 22.54 -15.95
N GLU A 114 -9.20 22.73 -17.26
CA GLU A 114 -10.41 22.57 -18.07
C GLU A 114 -10.92 21.12 -17.99
N GLY A 115 -12.24 20.94 -17.95
CA GLY A 115 -12.86 19.63 -17.79
C GLY A 115 -12.87 19.05 -16.36
N ALA A 116 -12.17 19.66 -15.39
CA ALA A 116 -12.20 19.17 -14.00
C ALA A 116 -13.57 19.32 -13.34
N GLN A 117 -14.33 20.37 -13.66
CA GLN A 117 -15.66 20.64 -13.09
C GLN A 117 -16.67 19.50 -13.34
N PRO A 118 -16.96 19.08 -14.59
CA PRO A 118 -17.91 17.99 -14.84
C PRO A 118 -17.44 16.66 -14.21
N VAL A 119 -16.13 16.40 -14.21
CA VAL A 119 -15.56 15.21 -13.56
C VAL A 119 -15.80 15.23 -12.05
N LEU A 120 -15.53 16.35 -11.38
CA LEU A 120 -15.79 16.52 -9.94
C LEU A 120 -17.27 16.31 -9.60
N ARG A 121 -18.17 16.86 -10.41
CA ARG A 121 -19.62 16.70 -10.20
C ARG A 121 -20.06 15.24 -10.28
N VAL A 122 -19.53 14.48 -11.24
CA VAL A 122 -19.85 13.04 -11.34
C VAL A 122 -19.22 12.25 -10.20
N LEU A 123 -17.94 12.50 -9.89
CA LEU A 123 -17.26 11.81 -8.79
C LEU A 123 -17.82 12.19 -7.40
N ALA A 124 -18.51 13.32 -7.24
CA ALA A 124 -19.20 13.67 -6.00
C ALA A 124 -20.28 12.66 -5.60
N TRP A 125 -20.84 11.91 -6.56
CA TRP A 125 -21.79 10.83 -6.27
C TRP A 125 -21.13 9.61 -5.60
N ILE A 126 -19.79 9.51 -5.61
CA ILE A 126 -19.08 8.43 -4.92
C ILE A 126 -19.39 8.43 -3.42
N PHE A 127 -19.52 9.60 -2.78
CA PHE A 127 -19.70 9.68 -1.33
C PHE A 127 -21.01 9.04 -0.84
N PRO A 128 -22.20 9.40 -1.36
CA PRO A 128 -23.43 8.72 -0.96
C PRO A 128 -23.44 7.25 -1.37
N LEU A 129 -22.91 6.90 -2.55
CA LEU A 129 -22.84 5.52 -3.01
C LEU A 129 -21.96 4.65 -2.13
N GLN A 130 -20.81 5.15 -1.67
CA GLN A 130 -19.97 4.44 -0.70
C GLN A 130 -20.66 4.36 0.66
N GLY A 131 -21.35 5.42 1.08
CA GLY A 131 -22.12 5.48 2.33
C GLY A 131 -23.07 4.30 2.51
N VAL A 132 -23.76 3.93 1.43
CA VAL A 132 -24.69 2.78 1.37
C VAL A 132 -24.00 1.44 1.74
N GLY A 133 -22.72 1.26 1.39
CA GLY A 133 -21.99 0.00 1.61
C GLY A 133 -21.23 -0.10 2.94
N ILE A 134 -21.08 0.99 3.69
CA ILE A 134 -20.15 1.05 4.85
C ILE A 134 -20.55 0.11 5.99
N ALA A 135 -21.84 0.07 6.36
CA ALA A 135 -22.30 -0.79 7.45
C ALA A 135 -22.07 -2.27 7.12
N ALA A 136 -22.44 -2.68 5.90
CA ALA A 136 -22.21 -4.03 5.38
C ALA A 136 -20.73 -4.39 5.34
N GLU A 137 -19.87 -3.51 4.79
CA GLU A 137 -18.42 -3.74 4.75
C GLU A 137 -17.83 -3.87 6.16
N SER A 138 -18.26 -3.02 7.10
CA SER A 138 -17.78 -3.03 8.48
C SER A 138 -18.17 -4.32 9.20
N LEU A 139 -19.39 -4.82 8.98
CA LEU A 139 -19.84 -6.11 9.51
C LEU A 139 -19.02 -7.26 8.92
N MET A 140 -18.77 -7.26 7.61
CA MET A 140 -17.91 -8.27 6.96
C MET A 140 -16.47 -8.26 7.49
N ARG A 141 -15.91 -7.07 7.77
CA ARG A 141 -14.59 -6.92 8.40
C ARG A 141 -14.57 -7.47 9.81
N ARG A 142 -15.60 -7.18 10.61
CA ARG A 142 -15.77 -7.71 11.98
C ARG A 142 -15.91 -9.22 12.00
N GLU A 143 -16.67 -9.79 11.07
CA GLU A 143 -16.81 -11.24 10.87
C GLU A 143 -15.54 -11.89 10.26
N LEU A 144 -14.46 -11.13 10.08
CA LEU A 144 -13.17 -11.58 9.53
C LEU A 144 -13.29 -12.19 8.11
N ARG A 145 -14.28 -11.78 7.32
CA ARG A 145 -14.50 -12.24 5.94
C ARG A 145 -13.57 -11.55 4.93
N PHE A 146 -12.29 -11.41 5.27
CA PHE A 146 -11.30 -10.70 4.47
C PHE A 146 -11.12 -11.29 3.06
N ARG A 147 -11.21 -12.62 2.92
CA ARG A 147 -11.15 -13.29 1.61
C ARG A 147 -12.29 -12.85 0.70
N TRP A 148 -13.52 -12.76 1.22
CA TRP A 148 -14.67 -12.33 0.44
C TRP A 148 -14.53 -10.86 0.04
N LEU A 149 -14.11 -9.99 0.97
CA LEU A 149 -13.87 -8.58 0.70
C LEU A 149 -12.75 -8.36 -0.33
N ALA A 150 -11.66 -9.13 -0.25
CA ALA A 150 -10.56 -9.06 -1.21
C ALA A 150 -11.01 -9.50 -2.62
N ASN A 151 -11.78 -10.59 -2.71
CA ASN A 151 -12.32 -11.06 -3.99
C ASN A 151 -13.33 -10.04 -4.58
N LEU A 152 -14.20 -9.47 -3.75
CA LEU A 152 -15.13 -8.42 -4.17
C LEU A 152 -14.36 -7.21 -4.72
N GLU A 153 -13.27 -6.82 -4.07
CA GLU A 153 -12.45 -5.70 -4.48
C GLU A 153 -11.73 -5.93 -5.81
N VAL A 154 -11.21 -7.13 -6.03
CA VAL A 154 -10.61 -7.53 -7.32
C VAL A 154 -11.67 -7.57 -8.43
N ALA A 155 -12.82 -8.21 -8.17
CA ALA A 155 -13.90 -8.35 -9.15
C ALA A 155 -14.49 -6.99 -9.55
N THR A 156 -14.80 -6.13 -8.59
CA THR A 156 -15.37 -4.80 -8.86
C THR A 156 -14.38 -3.89 -9.58
N TYR A 157 -13.07 -3.96 -9.26
CA TYR A 157 -12.04 -3.23 -10.00
C TYR A 157 -11.90 -3.73 -11.43
N GLY A 158 -11.92 -5.06 -11.64
CA GLY A 158 -11.89 -5.68 -12.96
C GLY A 158 -13.10 -5.31 -13.81
N ILE A 159 -14.31 -5.35 -13.26
CA ILE A 159 -15.54 -4.94 -13.95
C ILE A 159 -15.50 -3.44 -14.28
N GLY A 160 -15.19 -2.60 -13.29
CA GLY A 160 -15.19 -1.14 -13.44
C GLY A 160 -14.15 -0.67 -14.44
N PHE A 161 -12.86 -0.86 -14.15
CA PHE A 161 -11.81 -0.35 -15.04
C PHE A 161 -11.45 -1.31 -16.17
N GLY A 162 -11.39 -2.61 -15.90
CA GLY A 162 -10.92 -3.60 -16.87
C GLY A 162 -11.93 -3.93 -17.98
N VAL A 163 -13.22 -3.94 -17.68
CA VAL A 163 -14.27 -4.15 -18.68
C VAL A 163 -14.82 -2.82 -19.15
N VAL A 164 -15.49 -2.07 -18.26
CA VAL A 164 -16.20 -0.83 -18.65
C VAL A 164 -15.22 0.28 -19.04
N GLY A 165 -14.19 0.53 -18.23
CA GLY A 165 -13.18 1.55 -18.51
C GLY A 165 -12.42 1.30 -19.82
N ILE A 166 -11.89 0.08 -20.02
CA ILE A 166 -11.22 -0.29 -21.28
C ILE A 166 -12.15 -0.19 -22.48
N ALA A 167 -13.39 -0.69 -22.38
CA ALA A 167 -14.36 -0.61 -23.47
C ALA A 167 -14.65 0.85 -23.88
N LEU A 168 -14.85 1.74 -22.90
CA LEU A 168 -15.08 3.16 -23.17
C LEU A 168 -13.85 3.88 -23.73
N ALA A 169 -12.64 3.52 -23.26
CA ALA A 169 -11.42 4.08 -23.82
C ALA A 169 -11.19 3.63 -25.27
N LEU A 170 -11.49 2.36 -25.59
CA LEU A 170 -11.48 1.86 -26.96
C LEU A 170 -12.52 2.56 -27.85
N ALA A 171 -13.66 2.93 -27.28
CA ALA A 171 -14.69 3.72 -27.95
C ALA A 171 -14.36 5.23 -28.02
N GLY A 172 -13.18 5.67 -27.54
CA GLY A 172 -12.73 7.06 -27.66
C GLY A 172 -13.36 8.05 -26.67
N TRP A 173 -13.91 7.59 -25.54
CA TRP A 173 -14.56 8.46 -24.54
C TRP A 173 -13.57 9.27 -23.68
N GLY A 174 -12.28 9.06 -23.86
CA GLY A 174 -11.21 9.83 -23.22
C GLY A 174 -11.27 9.82 -21.69
N VAL A 175 -11.28 11.01 -21.08
CA VAL A 175 -11.41 11.23 -19.62
C VAL A 175 -12.53 10.38 -19.00
N TRP A 176 -13.67 10.26 -19.69
CA TRP A 176 -14.86 9.59 -19.17
C TRP A 176 -14.69 8.08 -19.00
N ALA A 177 -13.75 7.45 -19.70
CA ALA A 177 -13.43 6.04 -19.50
C ALA A 177 -12.94 5.76 -18.07
N LEU A 178 -12.09 6.65 -17.52
CA LEU A 178 -11.60 6.55 -16.14
C LEU A 178 -12.70 6.88 -15.12
N VAL A 179 -13.50 7.91 -15.41
CA VAL A 179 -14.57 8.37 -14.50
C VAL A 179 -15.66 7.33 -14.38
N VAL A 180 -16.18 6.84 -15.51
CA VAL A 180 -17.22 5.81 -15.52
C VAL A 180 -16.68 4.51 -14.95
N GLY A 181 -15.44 4.11 -15.28
CA GLY A 181 -14.83 2.93 -14.69
C GLY A 181 -14.78 2.98 -13.15
N GLN A 182 -14.44 4.13 -12.58
CA GLN A 182 -14.48 4.35 -11.13
C GLN A 182 -15.89 4.33 -10.57
N MET A 183 -16.84 4.99 -11.23
CA MET A 183 -18.24 5.00 -10.81
C MET A 183 -18.85 3.60 -10.83
N THR A 184 -18.62 2.83 -11.90
CA THR A 184 -19.04 1.43 -12.01
C THR A 184 -18.45 0.60 -10.89
N GLN A 185 -17.16 0.73 -10.58
CA GLN A 185 -16.55 0.01 -9.46
C GLN A 185 -17.27 0.30 -8.15
N VAL A 186 -17.54 1.58 -7.85
CA VAL A 186 -18.20 1.99 -6.60
C VAL A 186 -19.65 1.49 -6.56
N VAL A 187 -20.42 1.67 -7.63
CA VAL A 187 -21.81 1.22 -7.72
C VAL A 187 -21.92 -0.30 -7.54
N VAL A 188 -21.14 -1.08 -8.30
CA VAL A 188 -21.18 -2.55 -8.23
C VAL A 188 -20.74 -3.03 -6.85
N ARG A 189 -19.68 -2.43 -6.27
CA ARG A 189 -19.22 -2.78 -4.92
C ARG A 189 -20.30 -2.52 -3.88
N SER A 190 -20.91 -1.34 -3.88
CA SER A 190 -21.95 -0.99 -2.91
C SER A 190 -23.20 -1.85 -3.08
N ALA A 191 -23.61 -2.14 -4.32
CA ALA A 191 -24.75 -3.03 -4.60
C ALA A 191 -24.51 -4.44 -4.05
N VAL A 192 -23.34 -5.04 -4.32
CA VAL A 192 -23.01 -6.38 -3.82
C VAL A 192 -22.94 -6.40 -2.29
N LEU A 193 -22.41 -5.36 -1.65
CA LEU A 193 -22.38 -5.24 -0.19
C LEU A 193 -23.79 -5.19 0.42
N VAL A 194 -24.68 -4.38 -0.14
CA VAL A 194 -26.08 -4.27 0.31
C VAL A 194 -26.83 -5.57 0.11
N VAL A 195 -26.66 -6.25 -1.03
CA VAL A 195 -27.31 -7.54 -1.28
C VAL A 195 -26.78 -8.61 -0.32
N ALA A 196 -25.48 -8.63 -0.03
CA ALA A 196 -24.88 -9.59 0.90
C ALA A 196 -25.29 -9.35 2.36
N ARG A 197 -25.53 -8.08 2.74
CA ARG A 197 -25.95 -7.65 4.08
C ARG A 197 -26.96 -6.50 3.97
N PRO A 198 -28.25 -6.82 3.78
CA PRO A 198 -29.29 -5.81 3.66
C PRO A 198 -29.36 -4.93 4.92
N PRO A 199 -29.42 -3.60 4.77
CA PRO A 199 -29.60 -2.70 5.90
C PRO A 199 -31.01 -2.85 6.47
N ASN A 200 -31.15 -2.67 7.77
CA ASN A 200 -32.46 -2.59 8.39
C ASN A 200 -32.94 -1.13 8.35
N LEU A 201 -34.07 -0.88 7.69
CA LEU A 201 -34.55 0.46 7.35
C LEU A 201 -35.48 1.06 8.43
N ARG A 202 -35.64 0.40 9.58
CA ARG A 202 -36.63 0.79 10.59
C ARG A 202 -36.33 2.14 11.25
N ARG A 203 -35.09 2.39 11.65
CA ARG A 203 -34.63 3.67 12.23
C ARG A 203 -33.20 3.99 11.81
N PRO A 204 -33.00 4.62 10.63
CA PRO A 204 -31.67 4.79 10.05
C PRO A 204 -30.75 5.76 10.82
N PHE A 205 -31.24 6.44 11.85
CA PHE A 205 -30.41 7.35 12.64
C PHE A 205 -30.88 7.48 14.09
N GLU A 206 -30.02 7.12 15.04
CA GLU A 206 -30.21 7.36 16.47
C GLU A 206 -29.07 8.24 17.02
N PRO A 207 -29.35 9.47 17.51
CA PRO A 207 -28.32 10.42 17.93
C PRO A 207 -27.38 9.93 19.05
N ARG A 208 -27.90 9.11 19.98
CA ARG A 208 -27.10 8.53 21.08
C ARG A 208 -26.07 7.54 20.55
N ALA A 209 -26.52 6.60 19.72
CA ALA A 209 -25.66 5.66 19.00
C ALA A 209 -24.62 6.39 18.13
N PHE A 210 -25.01 7.50 17.49
CA PHE A 210 -24.08 8.31 16.71
C PHE A 210 -22.98 8.93 17.56
N GLY A 211 -23.32 9.55 18.70
CA GLY A 211 -22.34 10.16 19.61
C GLY A 211 -21.30 9.16 20.12
N GLU A 212 -21.75 7.94 20.45
CA GLU A 212 -20.86 6.84 20.87
C GLU A 212 -19.89 6.39 19.76
N LEU A 213 -20.35 6.38 18.50
CA LEU A 213 -19.50 6.03 17.35
C LEU A 213 -18.56 7.18 16.95
N PHE A 214 -19.01 8.42 17.05
CA PHE A 214 -18.29 9.62 16.61
C PHE A 214 -17.06 9.92 17.49
N TYR A 215 -17.20 9.78 18.82
CA TYR A 215 -16.11 10.06 19.77
C TYR A 215 -14.85 9.21 19.48
N LEU A 216 -15.02 7.96 19.04
CA LEU A 216 -13.93 7.07 18.69
C LEU A 216 -13.25 7.43 17.35
N GLY A 217 -13.97 8.12 16.44
CA GLY A 217 -13.57 8.32 15.04
C GLY A 217 -12.85 9.63 14.73
N GLY A 218 -13.02 10.67 15.55
CA GLY A 218 -12.52 12.03 15.27
C GLY A 218 -10.99 12.13 15.14
N GLY A 219 -10.24 11.53 16.08
CA GLY A 219 -8.78 11.60 16.09
C GLY A 219 -8.11 10.89 14.89
N PHE A 220 -8.71 9.80 14.39
CA PHE A 220 -8.23 9.12 13.19
C PHE A 220 -8.43 9.95 11.93
N THR A 221 -9.51 10.73 11.86
CA THR A 221 -9.84 11.55 10.69
C THR A 221 -8.80 12.64 10.47
N LEU A 222 -8.40 13.36 11.53
CA LEU A 222 -7.39 14.42 11.44
C LEU A 222 -6.01 13.87 11.01
N ALA A 223 -5.58 12.74 11.59
CA ALA A 223 -4.33 12.09 11.21
C ALA A 223 -4.34 11.65 9.73
N ARG A 224 -5.46 11.11 9.25
CA ARG A 224 -5.61 10.72 7.84
C ARG A 224 -5.63 11.92 6.90
N ALA A 225 -6.22 13.04 7.31
CA ALA A 225 -6.19 14.28 6.55
C ALA A 225 -4.74 14.80 6.38
N ALA A 226 -3.96 14.82 7.46
CA ALA A 226 -2.54 15.19 7.40
C ALA A 226 -1.72 14.22 6.53
N ASP A 227 -1.93 12.91 6.68
CA ASP A 227 -1.29 11.88 5.84
C ASP A 227 -1.65 12.06 4.35
N TYR A 228 -2.89 12.45 4.06
CA TYR A 228 -3.35 12.67 2.69
C TYR A 228 -2.71 13.91 2.06
N VAL A 229 -2.69 15.03 2.77
CA VAL A 229 -2.02 16.26 2.31
C VAL A 229 -0.54 16.00 2.08
N ALA A 230 0.13 15.26 2.98
CA ALA A 230 1.53 14.88 2.80
C ALA A 230 1.76 13.98 1.57
N GLY A 231 0.79 13.12 1.22
CA GLY A 231 0.93 12.15 0.13
C GLY A 231 0.35 12.57 -1.22
N LYS A 232 -0.44 13.64 -1.27
CA LYS A 232 -1.15 14.12 -2.48
C LYS A 232 -1.11 15.64 -2.67
N GLY A 233 -0.58 16.39 -1.71
CA GLY A 233 -0.49 17.84 -1.80
C GLY A 233 0.42 18.30 -2.94
N ASP A 234 1.50 17.58 -3.19
CA ASP A 234 2.38 17.74 -4.35
C ASP A 234 1.60 17.66 -5.68
N ASN A 235 0.75 16.65 -5.85
CA ASN A 235 -0.11 16.51 -7.03
C ASN A 235 -1.05 17.71 -7.23
N LEU A 236 -1.60 18.28 -6.15
CA LEU A 236 -2.46 19.47 -6.25
C LEU A 236 -1.68 20.67 -6.82
N LEU A 237 -0.44 20.86 -6.34
CA LEU A 237 0.43 21.95 -6.79
C LEU A 237 0.88 21.74 -8.24
N VAL A 238 1.25 20.51 -8.63
CA VAL A 238 1.58 20.20 -10.03
C VAL A 238 0.39 20.49 -10.93
N GLY A 239 -0.82 20.03 -10.57
CA GLY A 239 -2.03 20.32 -11.35
C GLY A 239 -2.30 21.81 -11.52
N ARG A 240 -2.24 22.56 -10.42
CA ARG A 240 -2.55 24.01 -10.43
C ARG A 240 -1.54 24.84 -11.19
N TYR A 241 -0.25 24.54 -11.08
CA TYR A 241 0.82 25.41 -11.59
C TYR A 241 1.49 24.90 -12.87
N LEU A 242 1.51 23.60 -13.11
CA LEU A 242 2.15 22.96 -14.27
C LEU A 242 1.12 22.39 -15.26
N GLY A 243 -0.17 22.40 -14.90
CA GLY A 243 -1.26 21.98 -15.76
C GLY A 243 -1.57 20.47 -15.71
N PRO A 244 -2.63 20.03 -16.42
CA PRO A 244 -3.12 18.66 -16.36
C PRO A 244 -2.14 17.66 -16.97
N GLU A 245 -1.47 17.98 -18.08
CA GLU A 245 -0.52 17.07 -18.71
C GLU A 245 0.66 16.72 -17.78
N ALA A 246 1.27 17.74 -17.17
CA ALA A 246 2.32 17.56 -16.18
C ALA A 246 1.84 16.76 -14.96
N LEU A 247 0.61 17.00 -14.50
CA LEU A 247 -0.01 16.20 -13.43
C LEU A 247 -0.24 14.74 -13.85
N GLY A 248 -0.55 14.49 -15.11
CA GLY A 248 -0.62 13.16 -15.68
C GLY A 248 0.71 12.42 -15.53
N PHE A 249 1.79 13.00 -16.07
CA PHE A 249 3.13 12.41 -16.00
C PHE A 249 3.61 12.24 -14.54
N TYR A 250 3.57 13.32 -13.75
CA TYR A 250 4.02 13.32 -12.37
C TYR A 250 3.19 12.37 -11.50
N GLY A 251 1.86 12.42 -11.62
CA GLY A 251 0.95 11.59 -10.85
C GLY A 251 1.12 10.10 -11.13
N ARG A 252 1.41 9.72 -12.38
CA ARG A 252 1.74 8.32 -12.72
C ARG A 252 3.13 7.92 -12.21
N ALA A 253 4.14 8.76 -12.36
CA ALA A 253 5.47 8.53 -11.79
C ALA A 253 5.39 8.28 -10.28
N TYR A 254 4.69 9.15 -9.55
CA TYR A 254 4.45 9.02 -8.12
C TYR A 254 3.67 7.73 -7.78
N SER A 255 2.63 7.41 -8.54
CA SER A 255 1.81 6.21 -8.30
C SER A 255 2.60 4.92 -8.48
N LEU A 256 3.42 4.83 -9.54
CA LEU A 256 4.31 3.69 -9.78
C LEU A 256 5.38 3.56 -8.69
N MET A 257 6.01 4.68 -8.31
CA MET A 257 7.00 4.69 -7.22
C MET A 257 6.39 4.28 -5.88
N SER A 258 5.15 4.67 -5.60
CA SER A 258 4.52 4.45 -4.28
C SER A 258 3.89 3.07 -4.12
N ALA A 259 3.62 2.35 -5.22
CA ALA A 259 2.97 1.05 -5.19
C ALA A 259 3.70 0.02 -4.29
N PRO A 260 5.03 -0.18 -4.38
CA PRO A 260 5.75 -1.10 -3.49
C PRO A 260 5.63 -0.69 -2.02
N ALA A 261 5.77 0.60 -1.72
CA ALA A 261 5.68 1.11 -0.35
C ALA A 261 4.32 0.83 0.31
N TYR A 262 3.22 0.85 -0.46
CA TYR A 262 1.90 0.46 0.04
C TYR A 262 1.79 -1.05 0.29
N ALA A 263 2.35 -1.87 -0.61
CA ALA A 263 2.38 -3.32 -0.43
C ALA A 263 3.15 -3.71 0.85
N TYR A 264 4.33 -3.11 1.07
CA TYR A 264 5.12 -3.35 2.28
C TYR A 264 4.43 -2.83 3.53
N GLY A 265 3.89 -1.60 3.48
CA GLY A 265 3.24 -0.97 4.64
C GLY A 265 2.12 -1.83 5.24
N ALA A 266 1.38 -2.56 4.41
CA ALA A 266 0.38 -3.51 4.87
C ALA A 266 1.00 -4.68 5.65
N VAL A 267 2.08 -5.28 5.15
CA VAL A 267 2.80 -6.37 5.83
C VAL A 267 3.40 -5.89 7.16
N LEU A 268 3.95 -4.68 7.20
CA LEU A 268 4.51 -4.08 8.42
C LEU A 268 3.43 -3.88 9.49
N ALA A 269 2.27 -3.35 9.10
CA ALA A 269 1.15 -3.13 10.01
C ALA A 269 0.54 -4.45 10.51
N ASP A 270 0.43 -5.46 9.65
CA ASP A 270 -0.25 -6.72 9.97
C ASP A 270 0.64 -7.66 10.82
N VAL A 271 1.97 -7.57 10.72
CA VAL A 271 2.91 -8.54 11.35
C VAL A 271 3.87 -7.91 12.35
N LEU A 272 4.54 -6.80 11.99
CA LEU A 272 5.60 -6.24 12.83
C LEU A 272 5.08 -5.39 13.97
N PHE A 273 3.99 -4.63 13.74
CA PHE A 273 3.38 -3.81 14.78
C PHE A 273 2.94 -4.63 16.02
N PRO A 274 2.18 -5.74 15.88
CA PRO A 274 1.81 -6.57 17.04
C PRO A 274 3.03 -7.22 17.72
N ALA A 275 4.07 -7.56 16.95
CA ALA A 275 5.29 -8.15 17.50
C ALA A 275 6.07 -7.14 18.36
N MET A 276 6.17 -5.87 17.93
CA MET A 276 6.81 -4.80 18.69
C MET A 276 6.04 -4.46 19.96
N ALA A 277 4.71 -4.35 19.88
CA ALA A 277 3.87 -4.07 21.04
C ALA A 277 4.04 -5.13 22.16
N LYS A 278 4.19 -6.41 21.80
CA LYS A 278 4.42 -7.49 22.77
C LYS A 278 5.78 -7.44 23.48
N VAL A 279 6.76 -6.73 22.90
CA VAL A 279 8.12 -6.63 23.46
C VAL A 279 8.48 -5.19 23.85
N GLN A 280 7.50 -4.28 23.87
CA GLN A 280 7.72 -2.85 24.10
C GLN A 280 8.36 -2.57 25.46
N ASP A 281 8.04 -3.37 26.47
CA ASP A 281 8.58 -3.23 27.84
C ASP A 281 10.01 -3.79 27.98
N ASN A 282 10.58 -4.36 26.91
CA ASN A 282 11.94 -4.88 26.90
C ASN A 282 12.78 -4.13 25.84
N PRO A 283 13.53 -3.09 26.23
CA PRO A 283 14.27 -2.23 25.30
C PRO A 283 15.21 -3.01 24.37
N ARG A 284 15.89 -4.05 24.89
CA ARG A 284 16.80 -4.88 24.08
C ARG A 284 16.07 -5.66 22.98
N ARG A 285 14.93 -6.27 23.32
CA ARG A 285 14.12 -7.03 22.35
C ARG A 285 13.44 -6.10 21.35
N LEU A 286 12.98 -4.94 21.79
CA LEU A 286 12.38 -3.92 20.92
C LEU A 286 13.42 -3.38 19.92
N ALA A 287 14.62 -3.03 20.39
CA ALA A 287 15.73 -2.61 19.55
C ALA A 287 16.10 -3.66 18.51
N ALA A 288 16.21 -4.94 18.92
CA ALA A 288 16.50 -6.03 17.99
C ALA A 288 15.38 -6.23 16.94
N ALA A 289 14.11 -6.16 17.36
CA ALA A 289 12.97 -6.26 16.45
C ALA A 289 12.95 -5.11 15.44
N TYR A 290 13.20 -3.88 15.89
CA TYR A 290 13.30 -2.71 15.03
C TYR A 290 14.46 -2.84 14.03
N ARG A 291 15.67 -3.14 14.52
CA ARG A 291 16.86 -3.34 13.68
C ARG A 291 16.64 -4.36 12.58
N ARG A 292 16.10 -5.54 12.93
CA ARG A 292 15.86 -6.63 11.97
C ARG A 292 14.85 -6.25 10.91
N GLY A 293 13.76 -5.57 11.28
CA GLY A 293 12.79 -5.15 10.29
C GLY A 293 13.31 -4.02 9.39
N VAL A 294 14.10 -3.06 9.92
CA VAL A 294 14.78 -2.05 9.09
C VAL A 294 15.77 -2.72 8.12
N ALA A 295 16.60 -3.66 8.60
CA ALA A 295 17.54 -4.42 7.77
C ALA A 295 16.82 -5.16 6.63
N PHE A 296 15.73 -5.86 6.98
CA PHE A 296 14.95 -6.63 6.01
C PHE A 296 14.32 -5.73 4.94
N ILE A 297 13.69 -4.62 5.34
CA ILE A 297 13.10 -3.67 4.38
C ILE A 297 14.20 -3.09 3.50
N ALA A 298 15.33 -2.66 4.09
CA ALA A 298 16.44 -2.10 3.33
C ALA A 298 16.97 -3.08 2.28
N LEU A 299 17.17 -4.35 2.65
CA LEU A 299 17.58 -5.41 1.71
C LEU A 299 16.56 -5.66 0.60
N LEU A 300 15.27 -5.56 0.93
CA LEU A 300 14.18 -5.78 -0.01
C LEU A 300 13.96 -4.61 -0.97
N THR A 301 14.33 -3.39 -0.58
CA THR A 301 13.95 -2.17 -1.33
C THR A 301 15.11 -1.46 -2.02
N LEU A 302 16.30 -1.36 -1.41
CA LEU A 302 17.39 -0.54 -1.98
C LEU A 302 17.84 -1.05 -3.36
N ALA A 303 18.22 -2.32 -3.47
CA ALA A 303 18.77 -2.87 -4.71
C ALA A 303 17.74 -2.85 -5.86
N PRO A 304 16.47 -3.26 -5.66
CA PRO A 304 15.43 -3.09 -6.67
C PRO A 304 15.17 -1.63 -7.05
N SER A 305 15.23 -0.69 -6.09
CA SER A 305 15.04 0.74 -6.40
C SER A 305 16.15 1.28 -7.29
N ALA A 306 17.41 0.92 -7.00
CA ALA A 306 18.55 1.30 -7.84
C ALA A 306 18.43 0.70 -9.26
N ALA A 307 18.03 -0.56 -9.36
CA ALA A 307 17.77 -1.20 -10.65
C ALA A 307 16.66 -0.46 -11.43
N LEU A 308 15.54 -0.14 -10.78
CA LEU A 308 14.43 0.60 -11.38
C LEU A 308 14.83 2.01 -11.84
N ILE A 309 15.73 2.70 -11.15
CA ILE A 309 16.26 4.00 -11.59
C ILE A 309 17.04 3.86 -12.90
N LEU A 310 17.89 2.83 -13.01
CA LEU A 310 18.73 2.59 -14.19
C LEU A 310 17.93 2.15 -15.43
N ILE A 311 16.85 1.40 -15.21
CA ILE A 311 15.95 0.89 -16.27
C ILE A 311 14.62 1.65 -16.34
N ALA A 312 14.56 2.85 -15.74
CA ALA A 312 13.35 3.67 -15.72
C ALA A 312 12.79 3.99 -17.11
N PRO A 313 13.60 4.33 -18.13
CA PRO A 313 13.09 4.56 -19.49
C PRO A 313 12.33 3.34 -20.03
N GLU A 314 12.89 2.15 -19.86
CA GLU A 314 12.30 0.90 -20.31
C GLU A 314 11.08 0.52 -19.48
N PHE A 315 11.17 0.67 -18.16
CA PHE A 315 10.06 0.40 -17.25
C PHE A 315 8.85 1.28 -17.60
N ILE A 316 9.04 2.59 -17.81
CA ILE A 316 7.96 3.50 -18.17
C ILE A 316 7.43 3.20 -19.58
N ALA A 317 8.30 2.92 -20.55
CA ALA A 317 7.88 2.57 -21.91
C ALA A 317 7.06 1.26 -21.96
N VAL A 318 7.45 0.26 -21.17
CA VAL A 318 6.73 -1.03 -21.08
C VAL A 318 5.48 -0.92 -20.22
N ALA A 319 5.53 -0.21 -19.08
CA ALA A 319 4.39 -0.08 -18.20
C ALA A 319 3.31 0.82 -18.82
N LEU A 320 3.68 2.04 -19.23
CA LEU A 320 2.73 3.07 -19.64
C LEU A 320 2.65 3.28 -21.16
N GLY A 321 3.74 3.03 -21.88
CA GLY A 321 3.85 3.24 -23.33
C GLY A 321 4.82 4.37 -23.71
N SER A 322 5.12 4.51 -25.00
CA SER A 322 6.12 5.45 -25.53
C SER A 322 5.78 6.93 -25.26
N ARG A 323 4.48 7.28 -25.21
CA ARG A 323 4.01 8.66 -24.94
C ARG A 323 4.30 9.16 -23.52
N TRP A 324 4.83 8.30 -22.64
CA TRP A 324 5.06 8.60 -21.21
C TRP A 324 6.50 8.98 -20.88
N GLY A 325 7.35 9.27 -21.88
CA GLY A 325 8.76 9.59 -21.68
C GLY A 325 9.03 10.72 -20.68
N ALA A 326 8.17 11.75 -20.63
CA ALA A 326 8.32 12.86 -19.68
C ALA A 326 8.12 12.46 -18.20
N ALA A 327 7.54 11.28 -17.93
CA ALA A 327 7.42 10.73 -16.57
C ALA A 327 8.72 10.05 -16.07
N VAL A 328 9.67 9.76 -16.96
CA VAL A 328 10.91 9.03 -16.62
C VAL A 328 11.74 9.77 -15.58
N LEU A 329 12.05 11.05 -15.82
CA LEU A 329 12.89 11.83 -14.90
C LEU A 329 12.24 12.03 -13.52
N PRO A 330 10.95 12.44 -13.41
CA PRO A 330 10.25 12.46 -12.13
C PRO A 330 10.23 11.11 -11.43
N PHE A 331 10.03 10.01 -12.18
CA PHE A 331 10.05 8.65 -11.62
C PHE A 331 11.42 8.28 -11.06
N GLN A 332 12.52 8.59 -11.76
CA GLN A 332 13.88 8.34 -11.29
C GLN A 332 14.17 9.09 -9.98
N ILE A 333 13.86 10.40 -9.93
CA ILE A 333 14.08 11.23 -8.74
C ILE A 333 13.27 10.71 -7.56
N LEU A 334 11.98 10.45 -7.75
CA LEU A 334 11.10 9.95 -6.69
C LEU A 334 11.52 8.55 -6.22
N SER A 335 12.02 7.69 -7.13
CA SER A 335 12.48 6.33 -6.80
C SER A 335 13.69 6.31 -5.88
N ILE A 336 14.54 7.36 -5.88
CA ILE A 336 15.58 7.54 -4.85
C ILE A 336 14.95 7.61 -3.46
N GLY A 337 13.81 8.30 -3.35
CA GLY A 337 13.04 8.45 -2.12
C GLY A 337 12.35 7.18 -1.64
N MET A 338 12.32 6.10 -2.43
CA MET A 338 11.70 4.83 -2.04
C MET A 338 12.36 4.22 -0.79
N LEU A 339 13.67 4.37 -0.65
CA LEU A 339 14.41 4.01 0.57
C LEU A 339 13.87 4.77 1.79
N PHE A 340 13.91 6.10 1.73
CA PHE A 340 13.48 6.96 2.83
C PHE A 340 12.03 6.68 3.21
N ARG A 341 11.18 6.51 2.19
CA ARG A 341 9.75 6.22 2.36
C ARG A 341 9.48 4.88 3.03
N THR A 342 10.18 3.82 2.64
CA THR A 342 9.95 2.48 3.19
C THR A 342 10.56 2.34 4.59
N SER A 343 11.72 2.95 4.83
CA SER A 343 12.35 2.94 6.16
C SER A 343 11.56 3.76 7.19
N TYR A 344 11.05 4.97 6.87
CA TYR A 344 10.26 5.71 7.86
C TYR A 344 8.92 5.01 8.18
N LYS A 345 8.38 4.17 7.28
CA LYS A 345 7.18 3.35 7.57
C LYS A 345 7.43 2.32 8.68
N MET A 346 8.67 1.88 8.85
CA MET A 346 9.07 1.04 9.97
C MET A 346 9.10 1.84 11.29
N SER A 347 9.66 3.05 11.24
CA SER A 347 9.64 4.02 12.36
C SER A 347 8.22 4.40 12.78
N ASP A 348 7.33 4.56 11.80
CA ASP A 348 5.90 4.81 11.96
C ASP A 348 5.18 3.65 12.67
N ALA A 349 5.53 2.41 12.35
CA ALA A 349 5.02 1.23 13.05
C ALA A 349 5.51 1.15 14.50
N LEU A 350 6.79 1.42 14.74
CA LEU A 350 7.38 1.48 16.09
C LEU A 350 6.68 2.56 16.95
N ALA A 351 6.57 3.78 16.42
CA ALA A 351 5.95 4.89 17.14
C ALA A 351 4.50 4.63 17.53
N ARG A 352 3.73 3.93 16.68
CA ARG A 352 2.39 3.45 17.06
C ARG A 352 2.45 2.36 18.12
N GLY A 353 3.39 1.42 17.98
CA GLY A 353 3.52 0.25 18.86
C GLY A 353 3.85 0.59 20.29
N THR A 354 4.54 1.72 20.53
CA THR A 354 4.97 2.18 21.85
C THR A 354 4.17 3.40 22.36
N GLY A 355 3.06 3.77 21.71
CA GLY A 355 2.21 4.88 22.16
C GLY A 355 2.75 6.29 21.86
N ALA A 356 3.82 6.46 21.08
CA ALA A 356 4.41 7.76 20.72
C ALA A 356 3.61 8.53 19.63
N VAL A 357 2.28 8.42 19.65
CA VAL A 357 1.38 8.85 18.56
C VAL A 357 1.41 10.37 18.36
N TYR A 358 1.45 11.17 19.43
CA TYR A 358 1.53 12.64 19.33
C TYR A 358 2.88 13.10 18.78
N ARG A 359 3.98 12.44 19.20
CA ARG A 359 5.33 12.71 18.71
C ARG A 359 5.47 12.38 17.22
N ARG A 360 4.74 11.38 16.75
CA ARG A 360 4.61 11.06 15.33
C ARG A 360 3.76 12.11 14.58
N ALA A 361 2.63 12.52 15.16
CA ALA A 361 1.67 13.39 14.50
C ALA A 361 2.27 14.75 14.08
N TRP A 362 3.01 15.43 14.96
CA TRP A 362 3.62 16.71 14.59
C TRP A 362 4.70 16.56 13.49
N ARG A 363 5.48 15.46 13.50
CA ARG A 363 6.46 15.17 12.43
C ARG A 363 5.77 14.98 11.08
N GLN A 364 4.61 14.34 11.09
CA GLN A 364 3.80 14.16 9.88
C GLN A 364 3.22 15.50 9.37
N ILE A 365 2.82 16.40 10.27
CA ILE A 365 2.38 17.75 9.90
C ILE A 365 3.55 18.54 9.29
N LEU A 366 4.73 18.48 9.90
CA LEU A 366 5.94 19.10 9.37
C LEU A 366 6.30 18.52 8.00
N TYR A 367 6.22 17.20 7.83
CA TYR A 367 6.43 16.56 6.53
C TYR A 367 5.43 17.05 5.48
N ALA A 368 4.15 17.18 5.81
CA ALA A 368 3.16 17.76 4.91
C ALA A 368 3.52 19.20 4.49
N ALA A 369 3.92 20.04 5.46
CA ALA A 369 4.35 21.41 5.20
C ALA A 369 5.60 21.46 4.30
N LEU A 370 6.59 20.60 4.55
CA LEU A 370 7.80 20.49 3.73
C LEU A 370 7.51 20.00 2.31
N VAL A 371 6.57 19.06 2.13
CA VAL A 371 6.13 18.62 0.80
C VAL A 371 5.50 19.78 0.04
N LEU A 372 4.59 20.53 0.67
CA LEU A 372 3.95 21.68 0.02
C LEU A 372 4.95 22.79 -0.30
N ALA A 373 5.84 23.13 0.64
CA ALA A 373 6.89 24.12 0.43
C ALA A 373 7.87 23.69 -0.67
N GLY A 374 8.34 22.44 -0.61
CA GLY A 374 9.25 21.87 -1.60
C GLY A 374 8.63 21.80 -2.99
N ALA A 375 7.35 21.41 -3.10
CA ALA A 375 6.63 21.42 -4.37
C ALA A 375 6.38 22.85 -4.88
N TRP A 376 6.08 23.81 -3.99
CA TRP A 376 5.87 25.21 -4.36
C TRP A 376 7.14 25.89 -4.86
N ILE A 377 8.28 25.63 -4.22
CA ILE A 377 9.60 26.10 -4.68
C ILE A 377 9.97 25.36 -5.98
N GLY A 378 9.84 24.03 -5.97
CA GLY A 378 10.21 23.14 -7.06
C GLY A 378 9.48 23.42 -8.38
N LYS A 379 8.26 23.97 -8.34
CA LYS A 379 7.47 24.29 -9.54
C LYS A 379 8.21 25.22 -10.52
N ASN A 380 9.15 26.04 -10.03
CA ASN A 380 9.93 26.95 -10.88
C ASN A 380 10.89 26.20 -11.82
N TRP A 381 11.18 24.93 -11.55
CA TRP A 381 11.98 24.04 -12.41
C TRP A 381 11.15 22.87 -12.97
N GLY A 382 9.82 23.06 -13.09
CA GLY A 382 8.90 22.06 -13.63
C GLY A 382 8.75 20.80 -12.76
N MET A 383 8.37 19.69 -13.40
CA MET A 383 8.06 18.43 -12.69
C MET A 383 9.28 17.85 -11.94
N ALA A 384 10.48 18.00 -12.50
CA ALA A 384 11.71 17.54 -11.88
C ALA A 384 12.04 18.33 -10.60
N GLY A 385 11.86 19.66 -10.64
CA GLY A 385 12.02 20.50 -9.44
C GLY A 385 11.05 20.13 -8.33
N VAL A 386 9.78 19.86 -8.66
CA VAL A 386 8.80 19.36 -7.70
C VAL A 386 9.22 18.01 -7.12
N ALA A 387 9.70 17.07 -7.97
CA ALA A 387 10.19 15.78 -7.51
C ALA A 387 11.36 15.90 -6.52
N TRP A 388 12.32 16.81 -6.79
CA TRP A 388 13.42 17.11 -5.86
C TRP A 388 12.93 17.71 -4.55
N GLY A 389 11.97 18.63 -4.60
CA GLY A 389 11.35 19.20 -3.40
C GLY A 389 10.68 18.14 -2.52
N VAL A 390 9.93 17.23 -3.12
CA VAL A 390 9.30 16.10 -2.42
C VAL A 390 10.34 15.11 -1.88
N LEU A 391 11.41 14.85 -2.63
CA LEU A 391 12.51 14.01 -2.16
C LEU A 391 13.22 14.63 -0.95
N GLY A 392 13.47 15.94 -0.96
CA GLY A 392 14.02 16.67 0.18
C GLY A 392 13.13 16.55 1.42
N ALA A 393 11.82 16.77 1.26
CA ALA A 393 10.84 16.61 2.33
C ALA A 393 10.81 15.16 2.87
N LEU A 394 10.87 14.16 2.00
CA LEU A 394 10.95 12.74 2.36
C LEU A 394 12.21 12.41 3.17
N THR A 395 13.37 12.95 2.77
CA THR A 395 14.64 12.76 3.47
C THR A 395 14.59 13.36 4.87
N ILE A 396 14.07 14.59 5.01
CA ILE A 396 13.92 15.24 6.32
C ILE A 396 12.97 14.42 7.21
N ASN A 397 11.82 14.00 6.68
CA ASN A 397 10.87 13.17 7.43
C ASN A 397 11.48 11.83 7.86
N PHE A 398 12.29 11.20 6.99
CA PHE A 398 13.02 9.99 7.34
C PHE A 398 13.98 10.22 8.51
N ILE A 399 14.75 11.31 8.51
CA ILE A 399 15.67 11.66 9.61
C ILE A 399 14.89 11.89 10.91
N LEU A 400 13.82 12.69 10.88
CA LEU A 400 12.99 12.98 12.06
C LEU A 400 12.32 11.73 12.63
N MET A 401 11.86 10.82 11.77
CA MET A 401 11.25 9.56 12.20
C MET A 401 12.29 8.54 12.66
N ALA A 402 13.48 8.54 12.08
CA ALA A 402 14.60 7.75 12.57
C ALA A 402 14.98 8.21 13.98
N GLU A 403 15.18 9.52 14.20
CA GLU A 403 15.44 10.11 15.52
C GLU A 403 14.43 9.65 16.58
N LEU A 404 13.13 9.77 16.28
CA LEU A 404 12.06 9.26 17.17
C LEU A 404 12.26 7.78 17.51
N SER A 405 12.60 6.98 16.51
CA SER A 405 12.78 5.55 16.69
C SER A 405 14.02 5.21 17.50
N LEU A 406 15.09 5.99 17.35
CA LEU A 406 16.32 5.84 18.12
C LEU A 406 16.09 6.14 19.59
N GLU A 407 15.36 7.21 19.89
CA GLU A 407 14.98 7.52 21.27
C GLU A 407 14.09 6.44 21.88
N VAL A 408 13.05 5.99 21.15
CA VAL A 408 12.10 4.99 21.65
C VAL A 408 12.75 3.61 21.81
N ALA A 409 13.62 3.21 20.88
CA ALA A 409 14.27 1.91 20.90
C ALA A 409 15.59 1.90 21.71
N GLY A 410 16.07 3.05 22.19
CA GLY A 410 17.37 3.18 22.86
C GLY A 410 18.56 2.84 21.94
N LEU A 411 18.48 3.25 20.68
CA LEU A 411 19.53 3.04 19.67
C LEU A 411 20.30 4.32 19.38
N THR A 412 21.51 4.19 18.84
CA THR A 412 22.34 5.32 18.41
C THR A 412 22.28 5.49 16.89
N TRP A 413 22.61 6.68 16.39
CA TRP A 413 22.74 6.95 14.95
C TRP A 413 23.76 6.04 14.27
N LEU A 414 24.86 5.72 14.96
CA LEU A 414 25.86 4.79 14.45
C LEU A 414 25.27 3.40 14.20
N ASN A 415 24.53 2.86 15.18
CA ASN A 415 23.83 1.59 15.03
C ASN A 415 22.82 1.65 13.89
N PHE A 416 22.11 2.76 13.73
CA PHE A 416 21.11 2.93 12.68
C PHE A 416 21.69 2.87 11.26
N TRP A 417 22.80 3.57 11.03
CA TRP A 417 23.47 3.55 9.73
C TRP A 417 24.10 2.19 9.43
N GLN A 418 24.67 1.52 10.44
CA GLN A 418 25.21 0.16 10.31
C GLN A 418 24.17 -0.85 9.82
N ILE A 419 22.88 -0.68 10.18
CA ILE A 419 21.79 -1.55 9.68
C ILE A 419 21.65 -1.47 8.15
N HIS A 420 21.90 -0.30 7.55
CA HIS A 420 21.73 -0.08 6.11
C HIS A 420 22.96 -0.53 5.30
N VAL A 421 24.14 -0.66 5.92
CA VAL A 421 25.40 -1.00 5.24
C VAL A 421 25.33 -2.29 4.41
N PRO A 422 24.79 -3.43 4.89
CA PRO A 422 24.67 -4.63 4.07
C PRO A 422 23.84 -4.40 2.80
N ALA A 423 22.70 -3.72 2.92
CA ALA A 423 21.84 -3.41 1.79
C ALA A 423 22.47 -2.42 0.80
N VAL A 424 23.22 -1.43 1.29
CA VAL A 424 24.01 -0.52 0.44
C VAL A 424 25.08 -1.30 -0.32
N ARG A 425 25.83 -2.19 0.35
CA ARG A 425 26.84 -3.04 -0.30
C ARG A 425 26.23 -3.94 -1.38
N LEU A 426 25.09 -4.58 -1.08
CA LEU A 426 24.36 -5.40 -2.05
C LEU A 426 23.89 -4.57 -3.25
N THR A 427 23.44 -3.34 -3.02
CA THR A 427 23.01 -2.41 -4.06
C THR A 427 24.19 -2.00 -4.95
N VAL A 428 25.28 -1.51 -4.35
CA VAL A 428 26.48 -1.10 -5.09
C VAL A 428 27.07 -2.28 -5.88
N ALA A 429 27.07 -3.48 -5.31
CA ALA A 429 27.58 -4.67 -6.01
C ALA A 429 26.66 -5.17 -7.13
N SER A 430 25.35 -4.94 -7.06
CA SER A 430 24.39 -5.36 -8.10
C SER A 430 24.27 -4.36 -9.25
N VAL A 431 24.48 -3.06 -9.00
CA VAL A 431 24.36 -1.98 -10.00
C VAL A 431 25.15 -2.25 -11.31
N PRO A 432 26.43 -2.67 -11.28
CA PRO A 432 27.18 -2.96 -12.51
C PRO A 432 26.55 -4.06 -13.36
N PHE A 433 25.92 -5.08 -12.76
CA PHE A 433 25.24 -6.13 -13.50
C PHE A 433 24.01 -5.60 -14.22
N VAL A 434 23.21 -4.76 -13.55
CA VAL A 434 22.02 -4.15 -14.14
C VAL A 434 22.41 -3.20 -15.26
N TRP A 435 23.35 -2.30 -14.98
CA TRP A 435 23.83 -1.31 -15.94
C TRP A 435 24.50 -1.98 -17.14
N GLY A 436 25.38 -2.96 -16.93
CA GLY A 436 26.06 -3.69 -18.00
C GLY A 436 25.08 -4.48 -18.87
N THR A 437 24.13 -5.20 -18.26
CA THR A 437 23.08 -5.92 -19.00
C THR A 437 22.24 -4.95 -19.84
N ALA A 438 21.79 -3.84 -19.24
CA ALA A 438 21.01 -2.84 -19.94
C ALA A 438 21.80 -2.15 -21.06
N ALA A 439 23.07 -1.79 -20.83
CA ALA A 439 23.93 -1.13 -21.80
C ALA A 439 24.20 -2.02 -23.02
N VAL A 440 24.51 -3.30 -22.81
CA VAL A 440 24.70 -4.27 -23.89
C VAL A 440 23.41 -4.41 -24.69
N LEU A 441 22.27 -4.66 -24.04
CA LEU A 441 21.01 -4.86 -24.77
C LEU A 441 20.54 -3.60 -25.50
N ARG A 442 20.78 -2.41 -24.95
CA ARG A 442 20.55 -1.13 -25.65
C ARG A 442 21.44 -0.98 -26.88
N HIS A 443 22.71 -1.37 -26.80
CA HIS A 443 23.63 -1.34 -27.93
C HIS A 443 23.13 -2.21 -29.10
N TRP A 444 22.58 -3.38 -28.79
CA TRP A 444 21.94 -4.27 -29.76
C TRP A 444 20.51 -3.87 -30.14
N SER A 445 20.04 -2.69 -29.74
CA SER A 445 18.69 -2.18 -30.02
C SER A 445 17.57 -3.15 -29.63
N VAL A 446 17.77 -3.93 -28.56
CA VAL A 446 16.77 -4.85 -28.04
C VAL A 446 15.55 -4.05 -27.58
N PRO A 447 14.32 -4.51 -27.85
CA PRO A 447 13.11 -3.81 -27.43
C PRO A 447 13.08 -3.57 -25.90
N PRO A 448 12.44 -2.48 -25.43
CA PRO A 448 12.39 -2.13 -24.01
C PRO A 448 11.93 -3.27 -23.08
N LEU A 449 11.02 -4.13 -23.55
CA LEU A 449 10.57 -5.30 -22.80
C LEU A 449 11.70 -6.32 -22.58
N GLY A 450 12.54 -6.55 -23.59
CA GLY A 450 13.69 -7.45 -23.48
C GLY A 450 14.74 -6.90 -22.53
N VAL A 451 15.05 -5.59 -22.62
CA VAL A 451 15.97 -4.90 -21.70
C VAL A 451 15.46 -4.97 -20.27
N LEU A 452 14.19 -4.63 -20.04
CA LEU A 452 13.55 -4.66 -18.71
C LEU A 452 13.59 -6.07 -18.11
N SER A 453 13.19 -7.08 -18.88
CA SER A 453 13.13 -8.47 -18.40
C SER A 453 14.51 -9.01 -18.06
N ALA A 454 15.49 -8.82 -18.96
CA ALA A 454 16.85 -9.28 -18.74
C ALA A 454 17.54 -8.53 -17.59
N ALA A 455 17.39 -7.20 -17.49
CA ALA A 455 17.97 -6.42 -16.40
C ALA A 455 17.32 -6.77 -15.04
N THR A 456 16.01 -7.04 -15.00
CA THR A 456 15.33 -7.50 -13.78
C THR A 456 15.85 -8.88 -13.36
N CYS A 457 15.98 -9.82 -14.31
CA CYS A 457 16.56 -11.14 -14.05
C CYS A 457 18.02 -11.04 -13.58
N ALA A 458 18.84 -10.19 -14.22
CA ALA A 458 20.22 -9.95 -13.82
C ALA A 458 20.32 -9.35 -12.41
N THR A 459 19.42 -8.44 -12.05
CA THR A 459 19.32 -7.89 -10.69
C THR A 459 19.02 -9.01 -9.69
N ALA A 460 17.97 -9.80 -9.93
CA ALA A 460 17.57 -10.88 -9.03
C ALA A 460 18.67 -11.96 -8.90
N ALA A 461 19.26 -12.39 -10.02
CA ALA A 461 20.32 -13.38 -10.06
C ALA A 461 21.59 -12.89 -9.36
N SER A 462 22.02 -11.65 -9.62
CA SER A 462 23.20 -11.07 -8.94
C SER A 462 22.95 -10.94 -7.43
N MET A 463 21.78 -10.46 -7.01
CA MET A 463 21.44 -10.39 -5.58
C MET A 463 21.48 -11.77 -4.91
N LEU A 464 20.86 -12.78 -5.53
CA LEU A 464 20.86 -14.15 -5.00
C LEU A 464 22.27 -14.74 -4.94
N LEU A 465 23.07 -14.56 -5.99
CA LEU A 465 24.45 -15.04 -6.07
C LEU A 465 25.34 -14.39 -5.01
N LEU A 466 25.25 -13.06 -4.85
CA LEU A 466 26.02 -12.31 -3.87
C LEU A 466 25.64 -12.73 -2.44
N CYS A 467 24.34 -12.83 -2.15
CA CYS A 467 23.85 -13.31 -0.87
C CYS A 467 24.22 -14.78 -0.59
N TRP A 468 24.31 -15.62 -1.62
CA TRP A 468 24.74 -17.01 -1.48
C TRP A 468 26.24 -17.14 -1.24
N ARG A 469 27.06 -16.33 -1.94
CA ARG A 469 28.53 -16.39 -1.88
C ARG A 469 29.09 -15.80 -0.59
N ALA A 470 28.51 -14.71 -0.08
CA ALA A 470 28.96 -14.05 1.14
C ALA A 470 27.78 -13.54 1.98
N PRO A 471 26.98 -14.44 2.60
CA PRO A 471 25.76 -14.08 3.30
C PRO A 471 26.01 -13.10 4.46
N GLN A 472 27.05 -13.31 5.26
CA GLN A 472 27.38 -12.40 6.36
C GLN A 472 27.77 -10.99 5.88
N PHE A 473 28.40 -10.88 4.70
CA PHE A 473 28.81 -9.61 4.14
C PHE A 473 27.62 -8.85 3.54
N PHE A 474 26.78 -9.51 2.73
CA PHE A 474 25.70 -8.84 2.01
C PHE A 474 24.38 -8.74 2.78
N LEU A 475 24.10 -9.68 3.70
CA LEU A 475 22.89 -9.66 4.53
C LEU A 475 23.16 -9.06 5.93
N GLY A 476 24.40 -9.15 6.42
CA GLY A 476 24.73 -8.81 7.81
C GLY A 476 24.10 -9.79 8.81
N ALA A 477 24.44 -9.64 10.10
CA ALA A 477 23.92 -10.53 11.14
C ALA A 477 22.37 -10.50 11.24
N ASP A 478 21.78 -9.32 11.12
CA ASP A 478 20.33 -9.14 11.17
C ASP A 478 19.63 -9.76 9.95
N GLY A 479 20.20 -9.63 8.74
CA GLY A 479 19.63 -10.22 7.52
C GLY A 479 19.79 -11.74 7.45
N VAL A 480 20.94 -12.28 7.89
CA VAL A 480 21.15 -13.74 8.00
C VAL A 480 20.11 -14.35 8.94
N TRP A 481 19.87 -13.72 10.09
CA TRP A 481 18.85 -14.18 11.03
C TRP A 481 17.45 -14.25 10.39
N VAL A 482 17.08 -13.25 9.59
CA VAL A 482 15.79 -13.24 8.89
C VAL A 482 15.71 -14.38 7.87
N VAL A 483 16.77 -14.61 7.09
CA VAL A 483 16.82 -15.71 6.12
C VAL A 483 16.70 -17.08 6.80
N ASP A 484 17.41 -17.27 7.92
CA ASP A 484 17.35 -18.53 8.66
C ASP A 484 15.99 -18.75 9.33
N ALA A 485 15.38 -17.69 9.87
CA ALA A 485 14.02 -17.75 10.39
C ALA A 485 12.99 -18.15 9.31
N LEU A 486 13.15 -17.66 8.07
CA LEU A 486 12.29 -18.05 6.94
C LEU A 486 12.51 -19.51 6.51
N ARG A 487 13.74 -20.02 6.55
CA ARG A 487 14.06 -21.42 6.23
C ARG A 487 13.36 -22.42 7.14
N THR A 488 13.14 -22.06 8.41
CA THR A 488 12.38 -22.90 9.35
C THR A 488 10.89 -23.06 9.02
N TYR A 489 10.31 -22.16 8.20
CA TYR A 489 8.91 -22.25 7.76
C TYR A 489 8.74 -22.89 6.37
N LEU A 490 9.82 -23.11 5.63
CA LEU A 490 9.75 -23.88 4.38
C LEU A 490 9.58 -25.36 4.71
N PRO A 491 8.65 -26.08 4.04
CA PRO A 491 8.51 -27.51 4.24
C PRO A 491 9.85 -28.18 3.92
N ARG A 492 10.49 -28.79 4.94
CA ARG A 492 11.67 -29.63 4.73
C ARG A 492 11.27 -30.70 3.71
N ARG A 493 11.95 -30.74 2.56
CA ARG A 493 11.88 -31.91 1.68
C ARG A 493 12.25 -33.09 2.56
N ARG A 494 11.30 -33.99 2.83
CA ARG A 494 11.62 -35.27 3.46
C ARG A 494 12.72 -35.91 2.59
N PRO A 495 13.86 -36.31 3.16
CA PRO A 495 14.79 -37.13 2.40
C PRO A 495 14.02 -38.33 1.86
N ALA A 496 14.20 -38.64 0.58
CA ALA A 496 13.59 -39.79 -0.05
C ALA A 496 14.04 -41.05 0.71
N THR A 497 13.19 -41.56 1.60
CA THR A 497 13.33 -42.92 2.11
C THR A 497 13.14 -43.82 0.90
N GLY A 498 14.22 -44.48 0.47
CA GLY A 498 14.18 -45.52 -0.55
C GLY A 498 13.20 -46.64 -0.18
N PRO A 499 12.79 -47.46 -1.17
CA PRO A 499 11.69 -48.40 -1.00
C PRO A 499 12.00 -49.43 0.07
N ILE A 500 10.97 -49.65 0.90
CA ILE A 500 10.83 -50.71 1.88
C ILE A 500 11.15 -52.06 1.21
N THR A 501 12.24 -52.71 1.60
CA THR A 501 12.38 -54.16 1.45
C THR A 501 11.60 -54.82 2.58
N ALA A 502 10.38 -55.24 2.25
CA ALA A 502 9.63 -56.22 3.01
C ALA A 502 10.10 -57.63 2.59
N ALA A 503 10.46 -58.44 3.59
CA ALA A 503 10.62 -59.92 3.65
C ALA A 503 11.89 -60.24 4.45
N ALA A 504 11.96 -61.15 5.42
CA ALA A 504 11.01 -62.04 6.08
C ALA A 504 11.70 -62.44 7.41
N GLY A 505 11.00 -62.53 8.53
CA GLY A 505 10.73 -63.83 9.14
C GLY A 505 11.16 -63.84 10.61
N GLY A 506 10.34 -64.42 11.49
CA GLY A 506 10.71 -64.68 12.88
C GLY A 506 9.64 -64.35 13.91
N LEU A 507 8.58 -65.18 13.93
CA LEU A 507 7.68 -65.45 15.05
C LEU A 507 8.38 -65.39 16.42
N VAL A 508 7.82 -64.64 17.40
CA VAL A 508 7.58 -65.12 18.77
C VAL A 508 6.37 -64.37 19.35
N ARG A 509 5.47 -65.16 19.92
CA ARG A 509 4.18 -64.85 20.55
C ARG A 509 4.38 -64.63 22.06
N ASP A 510 3.38 -63.98 22.67
CA ASP A 510 3.03 -64.01 24.11
C ASP A 510 3.98 -63.20 25.02
N SER A 511 3.58 -62.45 26.06
CA SER A 511 2.34 -62.24 26.80
C SER A 511 2.60 -61.06 27.77
N VAL A 512 1.71 -60.06 27.90
CA VAL A 512 1.67 -59.23 29.12
C VAL A 512 0.22 -58.88 29.43
N THR A 513 -0.26 -59.51 30.50
CA THR A 513 -1.46 -59.23 31.26
C THR A 513 -1.38 -57.87 31.96
N ALA A 514 -2.53 -57.21 32.02
CA ALA A 514 -2.75 -55.98 32.77
C ALA A 514 -2.73 -56.20 34.29
N GLU A 515 -2.26 -55.22 35.05
CA GLU A 515 -2.84 -54.80 36.34
C GLU A 515 -2.47 -53.34 36.67
N PRO A 516 -3.27 -52.61 37.49
CA PRO A 516 -3.22 -51.16 37.64
C PRO A 516 -2.39 -50.66 38.85
N ALA A 517 -2.26 -49.33 38.90
CA ALA A 517 -1.51 -48.49 39.83
C ALA A 517 -1.85 -48.69 41.35
N PRO A 518 -1.06 -48.08 42.27
CA PRO A 518 -1.03 -46.63 42.47
C PRO A 518 0.27 -45.92 42.13
#